data_AF-A0A7S2LAR2-F1
#
_entry.id   AF-A0A7S2LAR2-F1
#
_cell.length_a   1.000
_cell.length_b   1.000
_cell.length_c   1.000
_cell.angle_alpha   90.00
_cell.angle_beta   90.00
_cell.angle_gamma   90.00
#
_symmetry.space_group_name_H-M   'P 1'
#
loop_
_entity.id
_entity.type
_entity.pdbx_description
1 polymer ?
#
loop_
_entity_poly.entity_id
_entity_poly.type
_entity_poly.pdbx_seq_one_letter_code
_entity_poly.pdbx_strand_id
1 'polypeptide(L)'
;MNEFTALAISFLGITTVRKFRAHFGVSPFICYLVWWLLAKAKKLPTGAKPIHLLSALMFMKVYSSEAVLSSKVGMDEKTYREWNWQMVGSIASLAPDVIKWRGNFDVLPGFDTSISVDCTDVPINEPPCPLRECWYSHKLNRAGLRYEIALSIIDGDIIWANGPYPAGRWPDIKIFRHRLKHFMREGERAEADKGYRGEPHHISAPDDCHNYKQRNVKSKIRNRHETVNKR
;
A
#
# COMPACT_ATOMS: atom_id res chain seq x y z
N MET A 1 -11.53 22.08 -14.52
CA MET A 1 -10.28 21.28 -14.65
C MET A 1 -9.48 21.52 -13.38
N ASN A 2 -9.07 20.48 -12.64
CA ASN A 2 -8.31 20.72 -11.41
C ASN A 2 -6.85 21.08 -11.73
N GLU A 3 -6.18 21.77 -10.80
CA GLU A 3 -4.79 22.27 -10.96
C GLU A 3 -3.81 21.15 -11.35
N PHE A 4 -3.99 19.95 -10.80
CA PHE A 4 -3.15 18.79 -11.11
C PHE A 4 -3.29 18.30 -12.56
N THR A 5 -4.51 18.30 -13.11
CA THR A 5 -4.74 18.00 -14.53
C THR A 5 -4.10 19.06 -15.41
N ALA A 6 -4.22 20.34 -15.06
CA ALA A 6 -3.61 21.43 -15.83
C ALA A 6 -2.07 21.30 -15.86
N LEU A 7 -1.45 21.03 -14.71
CA LEU A 7 0.00 20.80 -14.60
C LEU A 7 0.47 19.57 -15.38
N ALA A 8 -0.27 18.46 -15.32
CA ALA A 8 0.10 17.26 -16.08
C ALA A 8 -0.02 17.47 -17.60
N ILE A 9 -0.97 18.29 -18.04
CA ILE A 9 -1.07 18.70 -19.45
C ILE A 9 0.11 19.60 -19.82
N SER A 10 0.41 20.62 -19.02
CA SER A 10 1.43 21.62 -19.36
C SER A 10 2.84 21.05 -19.43
N PHE A 11 3.21 20.16 -18.51
CA PHE A 11 4.59 19.64 -18.43
C PHE A 11 4.79 18.29 -19.14
N LEU A 12 3.76 17.45 -19.26
CA LEU A 12 3.90 16.10 -19.83
C LEU A 12 2.96 15.81 -21.02
N GLY A 13 2.13 16.78 -21.43
CA GLY A 13 1.15 16.56 -22.50
C GLY A 13 0.12 15.48 -22.16
N ILE A 14 -0.11 15.19 -20.87
CA ILE A 14 -0.99 14.11 -20.43
C ILE A 14 -2.44 14.61 -20.42
N THR A 15 -3.20 14.23 -21.44
CA THR A 15 -4.59 14.67 -21.63
C THR A 15 -5.64 13.65 -21.18
N THR A 16 -5.24 12.41 -20.88
CA THR A 16 -6.18 11.33 -20.52
C THR A 16 -5.93 10.79 -19.12
N VAL A 17 -7.00 10.41 -18.41
CA VAL A 17 -6.93 9.82 -17.07
C VAL A 17 -6.14 8.51 -17.07
N ARG A 18 -6.23 7.72 -18.15
CA ARG A 18 -5.44 6.48 -18.32
C ARG A 18 -3.94 6.78 -18.30
N LYS A 19 -3.49 7.75 -19.11
CA LYS A 19 -2.07 8.15 -19.14
C LYS A 19 -1.65 8.76 -17.80
N PHE A 20 -2.52 9.54 -17.16
CA PHE A 20 -2.25 10.12 -15.85
C PHE A 20 -1.99 9.03 -14.80
N ARG A 21 -2.87 8.03 -14.68
CA ARG A 21 -2.67 6.89 -13.77
C ARG A 21 -1.40 6.10 -14.09
N ALA A 22 -1.03 5.97 -15.37
CA ALA A 22 0.20 5.29 -15.75
C ALA A 22 1.47 6.01 -15.26
N HIS A 23 1.44 7.34 -15.18
CA HIS A 23 2.59 8.14 -14.72
C HIS A 23 2.59 8.34 -13.20
N PHE A 24 1.42 8.53 -12.57
CA PHE A 24 1.34 8.97 -11.17
C PHE A 24 0.73 7.91 -10.23
N GLY A 25 0.27 6.77 -10.75
CA GLY A 25 -0.34 5.69 -9.98
C GLY A 25 -1.78 5.97 -9.50
N VAL A 26 -2.19 7.23 -9.44
CA VAL A 26 -3.50 7.67 -8.94
C VAL A 26 -4.24 8.52 -9.96
N SER A 27 -5.52 8.84 -9.71
CA SER A 27 -6.27 9.78 -10.55
C SER A 27 -5.99 11.24 -10.15
N PRO A 28 -6.29 12.24 -11.01
CA PRO A 28 -6.12 13.65 -10.66
C PRO A 28 -6.94 14.06 -9.43
N PHE A 29 -8.09 13.44 -9.19
CA PHE A 29 -8.92 13.68 -8.01
C PHE A 29 -8.23 13.20 -6.74
N ILE A 30 -7.59 12.02 -6.78
CA ILE A 30 -6.84 11.50 -5.64
C ILE A 30 -5.59 12.36 -5.37
N CYS A 31 -4.91 12.88 -6.40
CA CYS A 31 -3.83 13.86 -6.18
C CYS A 31 -4.32 15.08 -5.41
N TYR A 32 -5.46 15.63 -5.82
CA TYR A 32 -6.09 16.76 -5.12
C TYR A 32 -6.43 16.40 -3.67
N LEU A 33 -7.01 15.23 -3.43
CA LEU A 33 -7.36 14.78 -2.08
C LEU A 33 -6.13 14.62 -1.19
N VAL A 34 -5.06 14.01 -1.70
CA VAL A 34 -3.79 13.88 -0.97
C VAL A 34 -3.20 15.26 -0.65
N TRP A 35 -3.16 16.16 -1.62
CA TRP A 35 -2.67 17.53 -1.41
C TRP A 35 -3.49 18.27 -0.36
N TRP A 36 -4.81 18.19 -0.45
CA TRP A 36 -5.72 18.80 0.52
C TRP A 36 -5.52 18.23 1.92
N LEU A 37 -5.34 16.91 2.06
CA LEU A 37 -5.07 16.27 3.35
C LEU A 37 -3.73 16.74 3.94
N LEU A 38 -2.67 16.82 3.12
CA LEU A 38 -1.37 17.34 3.56
C LEU A 38 -1.47 18.78 4.03
N ALA A 39 -2.16 19.64 3.27
CA ALA A 39 -2.38 21.03 3.62
C ALA A 39 -3.18 21.17 4.93
N LYS A 40 -4.31 20.45 5.03
CA LYS A 40 -5.18 20.45 6.21
C LYS A 40 -4.44 19.99 7.47
N ALA A 41 -3.61 18.95 7.34
CA ALA A 41 -2.83 18.41 8.45
C ALA A 41 -1.54 19.21 8.74
N LYS A 42 -1.27 20.30 8.00
CA LYS A 42 -0.02 21.08 8.08
C LYS A 42 1.25 20.23 7.90
N LYS A 43 1.16 19.24 7.00
CA LYS A 43 2.23 18.28 6.66
C LYS A 43 2.90 18.60 5.33
N LEU A 44 2.56 19.72 4.69
CA LEU A 44 3.26 20.17 3.49
C LEU A 44 4.63 20.72 3.84
N PRO A 45 5.69 20.36 3.09
CA PRO A 45 6.98 21.01 3.23
C PRO A 45 6.89 22.50 2.89
N THR A 46 7.74 23.31 3.53
CA THR A 46 7.78 24.77 3.31
C THR A 46 8.08 25.07 1.85
N GLY A 47 7.21 25.85 1.19
CA GLY A 47 7.36 26.20 -0.23
C GLY A 47 6.95 25.08 -1.20
N ALA A 48 6.33 24.00 -0.72
CA ALA A 48 5.84 22.93 -1.58
C ALA A 48 4.81 23.46 -2.59
N LYS A 49 4.92 22.99 -3.83
CA LYS A 49 3.99 23.26 -4.92
C LYS A 49 3.37 21.96 -5.41
N PRO A 50 2.17 21.98 -6.03
CA PRO A 50 1.51 20.78 -6.55
C PRO A 50 2.37 19.94 -7.52
N ILE A 51 3.29 20.58 -8.26
CA ILE A 51 4.27 19.89 -9.11
C ILE A 51 5.22 18.97 -8.31
N HIS A 52 5.57 19.33 -7.07
CA HIS A 52 6.40 18.48 -6.20
C HIS A 52 5.64 17.21 -5.79
N LEU A 53 4.32 17.31 -5.57
CA LEU A 53 3.49 16.12 -5.34
C LEU A 53 3.42 15.22 -6.58
N LEU A 54 3.17 15.80 -7.75
CA LEU A 54 3.16 15.03 -9.00
C LEU A 54 4.52 14.36 -9.26
N SER A 55 5.61 15.07 -9.01
CA SER A 55 6.97 14.56 -9.12
C SER A 55 7.20 13.36 -8.20
N ALA A 56 6.81 13.47 -6.92
CA ALA A 56 6.95 12.39 -5.95
C ALA A 56 6.09 11.16 -6.30
N LEU A 57 4.85 11.37 -6.76
CA LEU A 57 3.99 10.30 -7.22
C LEU A 57 4.56 9.61 -8.47
N MET A 58 5.14 10.38 -9.39
CA MET A 58 5.81 9.82 -10.57
C MET A 58 7.06 9.03 -10.20
N PHE A 59 7.86 9.53 -9.26
CA PHE A 59 8.99 8.83 -8.69
C PHE A 59 8.59 7.48 -8.09
N MET A 60 7.56 7.45 -7.24
CA MET A 60 7.08 6.21 -6.63
C MET A 60 6.44 5.24 -7.63
N LYS A 61 5.73 5.75 -8.65
CA LYS A 61 5.03 4.87 -9.61
C LYS A 61 5.94 4.30 -10.68
N VAL A 62 6.77 5.15 -11.30
CA VAL A 62 7.60 4.78 -12.45
C VAL A 62 8.94 4.23 -11.99
N TYR A 63 9.48 4.75 -10.88
CA TYR A 63 10.74 4.32 -10.27
C TYR A 63 11.90 4.21 -11.27
N SER A 64 11.96 5.17 -12.21
CA SER A 64 13.04 5.28 -13.21
C SER A 64 14.21 6.08 -12.65
N SER A 65 15.28 6.24 -13.44
CA SER A 65 16.46 7.01 -13.04
C SER A 65 16.11 8.48 -12.77
N GLU A 66 16.81 9.06 -11.79
CA GLU A 66 16.61 10.46 -11.42
C GLU A 66 16.86 11.40 -12.60
N ALA A 67 17.91 11.16 -13.40
CA ALA A 67 18.20 11.94 -14.60
C ALA A 67 17.04 11.96 -15.61
N VAL A 68 16.34 10.83 -15.79
CA VAL A 68 15.19 10.76 -16.70
C VAL A 68 13.99 11.49 -16.12
N LEU A 69 13.72 11.33 -14.82
CA LEU A 69 12.54 11.92 -14.20
C LEU A 69 12.70 13.42 -13.94
N SER A 70 13.88 13.89 -13.54
CA SER A 70 14.18 15.31 -13.33
C SER A 70 14.04 16.10 -14.64
N SER A 71 14.60 15.56 -15.73
CA SER A 71 14.45 16.09 -17.09
C SER A 71 12.99 16.21 -17.50
N LYS A 72 12.16 15.19 -17.22
CA LYS A 72 10.71 15.20 -17.52
C LYS A 72 9.94 16.28 -16.76
N VAL A 73 10.34 16.59 -15.52
CA VAL A 73 9.67 17.62 -14.70
C VAL A 73 10.27 19.01 -14.95
N GLY A 74 11.44 19.10 -15.59
CA GLY A 74 12.16 20.36 -15.83
C GLY A 74 12.86 20.89 -14.57
N MET A 75 13.37 20.00 -13.73
CA MET A 75 14.11 20.35 -12.50
C MET A 75 15.55 19.83 -12.58
N ASP A 76 16.49 20.49 -11.90
CA ASP A 76 17.82 19.90 -11.68
C ASP A 76 17.71 18.67 -10.77
N GLU A 77 18.63 17.70 -10.94
CA GLU A 77 18.57 16.42 -10.23
C GLU A 77 18.62 16.56 -8.71
N LYS A 78 19.38 17.53 -8.20
CA LYS A 78 19.52 17.74 -6.76
C LYS A 78 18.21 18.24 -6.16
N THR A 79 17.63 19.28 -6.75
CA THR A 79 16.32 19.83 -6.36
C THR A 79 15.22 18.78 -6.51
N TYR A 80 15.23 18.02 -7.60
CA TYR A 80 14.29 16.93 -7.84
C TYR A 80 14.32 15.88 -6.71
N ARG A 81 15.52 15.44 -6.34
CA ARG A 81 15.74 14.47 -5.25
C ARG A 81 15.25 15.02 -3.91
N GLU A 82 15.65 16.23 -3.56
CA GLU A 82 15.28 16.86 -2.29
C GLU A 82 13.76 16.99 -2.14
N TRP A 83 13.06 17.51 -3.16
CA TRP A 83 11.61 17.65 -3.11
C TRP A 83 10.89 16.31 -3.07
N ASN A 84 11.34 15.33 -3.85
CA ASN A 84 10.71 14.01 -3.86
C ASN A 84 10.77 13.36 -2.49
N TRP A 85 11.93 13.32 -1.83
CA TRP A 85 12.04 12.69 -0.52
C TRP A 85 11.26 13.44 0.57
N GLN A 86 11.23 14.78 0.53
CA GLN A 86 10.38 15.57 1.43
C GLN A 86 8.89 15.25 1.22
N MET A 87 8.43 15.19 -0.03
CA MET A 87 7.04 14.88 -0.36
C MET A 87 6.67 13.43 -0.04
N VAL A 88 7.55 12.46 -0.30
CA VAL A 88 7.35 11.05 0.08
C VAL A 88 7.21 10.93 1.59
N GLY A 89 8.09 11.58 2.37
CA GLY A 89 8.00 11.62 3.83
C GLY A 89 6.69 12.26 4.32
N SER A 90 6.26 13.34 3.66
CA SER A 90 5.00 14.03 3.96
C SER A 90 3.79 13.13 3.71
N ILE A 91 3.74 12.44 2.57
CA ILE A 91 2.68 11.46 2.27
C ILE A 91 2.69 10.33 3.29
N ALA A 92 3.86 9.75 3.60
CA ALA A 92 3.98 8.69 4.58
C ALA A 92 3.48 9.13 5.97
N SER A 93 3.72 10.39 6.35
CA SER A 93 3.24 10.94 7.62
C SER A 93 1.70 11.03 7.72
N LEU A 94 0.95 10.94 6.61
CA LEU A 94 -0.52 10.85 6.64
C LEU A 94 -1.03 9.46 7.01
N ALA A 95 -0.19 8.41 6.95
CA ALA A 95 -0.60 7.05 7.26
C ALA A 95 -1.41 6.91 8.56
N PRO A 96 -0.99 7.46 9.73
CA PRO A 96 -1.78 7.36 10.96
C PRO A 96 -3.12 8.10 10.93
N ASP A 97 -3.28 9.09 10.05
CA ASP A 97 -4.54 9.85 9.92
C ASP A 97 -5.56 9.14 9.02
N VAL A 98 -5.06 8.39 8.04
CA VAL A 98 -5.86 7.76 6.98
C VAL A 98 -6.09 6.28 7.24
N ILE A 99 -5.06 5.55 7.68
CA ILE A 99 -5.12 4.11 7.97
C ILE A 99 -5.46 3.95 9.45
N LYS A 100 -6.74 3.71 9.74
CA LYS A 100 -7.25 3.61 11.11
C LYS A 100 -7.93 2.28 11.35
N TRP A 101 -7.44 1.56 12.35
CA TRP A 101 -8.15 0.43 12.92
C TRP A 101 -9.38 0.94 13.69
N ARG A 102 -10.57 0.65 13.20
CA ARG A 102 -11.84 1.03 13.86
C ARG A 102 -12.36 -0.06 14.80
N GLY A 103 -11.86 -1.30 14.66
CA GLY A 103 -12.18 -2.46 15.50
C GLY A 103 -13.63 -2.96 15.44
N ASN A 104 -14.58 -2.17 14.94
CA ASN A 104 -15.98 -2.52 14.71
C ASN A 104 -16.24 -2.62 13.20
N PHE A 105 -15.76 -3.67 12.55
CA PHE A 105 -16.03 -3.85 11.13
C PHE A 105 -17.26 -4.74 10.94
N ASP A 106 -18.15 -4.30 10.06
CA ASP A 106 -19.34 -5.07 9.70
C ASP A 106 -18.95 -6.36 8.95
N VAL A 107 -19.68 -7.43 9.22
CA VAL A 107 -19.49 -8.74 8.57
C VAL A 107 -20.54 -8.94 7.49
N LEU A 108 -20.15 -9.63 6.40
CA LEU A 108 -21.11 -10.02 5.37
C LEU A 108 -22.12 -11.04 5.94
N PRO A 109 -23.40 -10.97 5.56
CA PRO A 109 -24.39 -11.96 6.01
C PRO A 109 -23.96 -13.39 5.70
N GLY A 110 -23.87 -14.24 6.74
CA GLY A 110 -23.44 -15.63 6.63
C GLY A 110 -21.92 -15.83 6.57
N PHE A 111 -21.14 -14.81 6.97
CA PHE A 111 -19.70 -14.86 7.15
C PHE A 111 -19.33 -14.43 8.58
N ASP A 112 -18.23 -14.96 9.07
CA ASP A 112 -17.57 -14.62 10.34
C ASP A 112 -16.31 -13.77 10.12
N THR A 113 -16.02 -13.41 8.87
CA THR A 113 -14.89 -12.58 8.48
C THR A 113 -15.30 -11.14 8.20
N SER A 114 -14.62 -10.21 8.85
CA SER A 114 -14.81 -8.76 8.71
C SER A 114 -13.70 -8.10 7.86
N ILE A 115 -12.52 -8.72 7.86
CA ILE A 115 -11.31 -8.18 7.23
C ILE A 115 -10.61 -9.24 6.36
N SER A 116 -9.82 -8.78 5.40
CA SER A 116 -8.87 -9.63 4.68
C SER A 116 -7.45 -9.19 4.99
N VAL A 117 -6.56 -10.14 5.26
CA VAL A 117 -5.14 -9.89 5.57
C VAL A 117 -4.22 -10.62 4.60
N ASP A 118 -3.19 -9.94 4.12
CA ASP A 118 -2.15 -10.51 3.29
C ASP A 118 -0.83 -9.75 3.48
N CYS A 119 0.28 -10.41 3.14
CA CYS A 119 1.62 -9.83 3.20
C CYS A 119 2.13 -9.46 1.79
N THR A 120 2.80 -8.31 1.70
CA THR A 120 3.45 -7.84 0.47
C THR A 120 4.94 -7.60 0.67
N ASP A 121 5.76 -8.11 -0.27
CA ASP A 121 7.22 -8.10 -0.18
C ASP A 121 7.80 -7.00 -1.06
N VAL A 122 8.34 -5.93 -0.49
CA VAL A 122 8.95 -4.77 -1.18
C VAL A 122 10.45 -5.04 -1.41
N PRO A 123 10.96 -4.97 -2.65
CA PRO A 123 12.37 -5.19 -2.91
C PRO A 123 13.21 -4.07 -2.28
N ILE A 124 14.38 -4.44 -1.77
CA ILE A 124 15.39 -3.50 -1.29
C ILE A 124 16.74 -3.82 -1.93
N ASN A 125 17.64 -2.84 -1.90
CA ASN A 125 19.05 -3.14 -2.11
C ASN A 125 19.54 -4.04 -0.97
N GLU A 126 20.36 -5.04 -1.30
CA GLU A 126 20.88 -5.98 -0.31
C GLU A 126 21.56 -5.23 0.84
N PRO A 127 21.08 -5.37 2.08
CA PRO A 127 21.72 -4.73 3.22
C PRO A 127 23.15 -5.26 3.37
N PRO A 128 24.13 -4.39 3.69
CA PRO A 128 25.44 -4.85 4.09
C PRO A 128 25.28 -5.65 5.40
N CYS A 129 25.54 -6.97 5.34
CA CYS A 129 25.69 -7.95 6.43
C CYS A 129 24.96 -7.63 7.77
N PRO A 130 23.98 -8.47 8.21
CA PRO A 130 24.17 -9.92 8.36
C PRO A 130 23.17 -10.80 7.58
N LEU A 131 23.61 -12.05 7.32
CA LEU A 131 22.92 -13.18 6.66
C LEU A 131 21.93 -12.81 5.55
N ARG A 132 22.37 -12.95 4.29
CA ARG A 132 21.54 -12.76 3.08
C ARG A 132 20.17 -13.46 3.17
N GLU A 133 20.13 -14.63 3.79
CA GLU A 133 18.92 -15.44 3.98
C GLU A 133 17.82 -14.72 4.79
N CYS A 134 18.15 -13.88 5.76
CA CYS A 134 17.12 -13.27 6.61
C CYS A 134 16.29 -12.20 5.88
N TRP A 135 16.85 -11.63 4.80
CA TRP A 135 16.19 -10.66 3.93
C TRP A 135 15.65 -11.29 2.65
N TYR A 136 16.08 -12.51 2.31
CA TYR A 136 15.76 -13.14 1.03
C TYR A 136 14.27 -13.48 0.94
N SER A 137 13.57 -12.83 0.01
CA SER A 137 12.20 -13.17 -0.36
C SER A 137 12.21 -14.16 -1.51
N HIS A 138 11.65 -15.34 -1.29
CA HIS A 138 11.39 -16.31 -2.36
C HIS A 138 10.43 -15.76 -3.44
N LYS A 139 9.52 -14.84 -3.07
CA LYS A 139 8.56 -14.22 -4.00
C LYS A 139 9.24 -13.24 -4.97
N LEU A 140 10.24 -12.51 -4.49
CA LEU A 140 10.99 -11.54 -5.30
C LEU A 140 12.29 -12.12 -5.89
N ASN A 141 12.73 -13.28 -5.41
CA ASN A 141 14.04 -13.86 -5.68
C ASN A 141 15.20 -12.86 -5.42
N ARG A 142 15.09 -12.07 -4.35
CA ARG A 142 16.08 -11.07 -3.89
C ARG A 142 15.75 -10.58 -2.47
N ALA A 143 16.61 -9.74 -1.91
CA ALA A 143 16.35 -9.09 -0.63
C ALA A 143 15.07 -8.25 -0.65
N GLY A 144 14.25 -8.38 0.39
CA GLY A 144 12.98 -7.69 0.52
C GLY A 144 12.52 -7.46 1.95
N LEU A 145 11.64 -6.47 2.09
CA LEU A 145 10.89 -6.16 3.30
C LEU A 145 9.46 -6.63 3.15
N ARG A 146 8.92 -7.30 4.16
CA ARG A 146 7.53 -7.73 4.21
C ARG A 146 6.70 -6.74 5.03
N TYR A 147 5.53 -6.41 4.51
CA TYR A 147 4.50 -5.63 5.18
C TYR A 147 3.22 -6.44 5.23
N GLU A 148 2.53 -6.41 6.36
CA GLU A 148 1.19 -6.95 6.54
C GLU A 148 0.18 -5.84 6.31
N ILE A 149 -0.77 -6.07 5.38
CA ILE A 149 -1.84 -5.14 5.05
C ILE A 149 -3.16 -5.82 5.37
N ALA A 150 -4.10 -5.07 5.96
CA ALA A 150 -5.48 -5.54 6.08
C ALA A 150 -6.49 -4.57 5.46
N LEU A 151 -7.50 -5.15 4.84
CA LEU A 151 -8.60 -4.47 4.15
C LEU A 151 -9.93 -4.76 4.82
N SER A 152 -10.80 -3.76 4.92
CA SER A 152 -12.22 -3.98 5.24
C SER A 152 -12.87 -4.83 4.14
N ILE A 153 -13.60 -5.89 4.50
CA ILE A 153 -14.27 -6.73 3.50
C ILE A 153 -15.38 -5.95 2.79
N ILE A 154 -16.11 -5.11 3.51
CA ILE A 154 -17.24 -4.37 2.95
C ILE A 154 -16.75 -3.17 2.15
N ASP A 155 -16.01 -2.26 2.79
CA ASP A 155 -15.62 -0.99 2.18
C ASP A 155 -14.47 -1.13 1.17
N GLY A 156 -13.59 -2.11 1.40
CA GLY A 156 -12.34 -2.24 0.64
C GLY A 156 -11.25 -1.25 1.06
N ASP A 157 -11.47 -0.48 2.12
CA ASP A 157 -10.49 0.46 2.67
C ASP A 157 -9.31 -0.27 3.33
N ILE A 158 -8.12 0.33 3.25
CA ILE A 158 -6.95 -0.11 4.01
C ILE A 158 -7.11 0.37 5.46
N ILE A 159 -7.22 -0.59 6.37
CA ILE A 159 -7.51 -0.35 7.80
C ILE A 159 -6.32 -0.66 8.70
N TRP A 160 -5.33 -1.39 8.17
CA TRP A 160 -4.15 -1.82 8.89
C TRP A 160 -2.97 -1.90 7.93
N ALA A 161 -1.82 -1.43 8.39
CA ALA A 161 -0.53 -1.62 7.74
C ALA A 161 0.54 -1.78 8.82
N ASN A 162 1.34 -2.84 8.73
CA ASN A 162 2.32 -3.21 9.73
C ASN A 162 3.61 -3.70 9.07
N GLY A 163 4.76 -3.24 9.57
CA GLY A 163 6.08 -3.49 9.01
C GLY A 163 7.00 -2.27 9.15
N PRO A 164 8.18 -2.29 8.51
CA PRO A 164 8.74 -3.39 7.73
C PRO A 164 9.30 -4.55 8.56
N TYR A 165 9.22 -5.78 8.03
CA TYR A 165 9.91 -6.96 8.57
C TYR A 165 10.88 -7.56 7.52
N PRO A 166 12.02 -8.16 7.91
CA PRO A 166 12.86 -8.93 6.97
C PRO A 166 12.11 -10.13 6.37
N ALA A 167 11.95 -10.17 5.04
CA ALA A 167 11.05 -11.12 4.38
C ALA A 167 11.42 -12.61 4.56
N GLY A 168 12.71 -12.93 4.70
CA GLY A 168 13.15 -14.32 4.89
C GLY A 168 12.92 -14.85 6.31
N ARG A 169 13.09 -13.99 7.33
CA ARG A 169 12.97 -14.37 8.75
C ARG A 169 11.55 -14.28 9.30
N TRP A 170 10.66 -13.58 8.60
CA TRP A 170 9.31 -13.26 9.06
C TRP A 170 8.25 -13.79 8.10
N PRO A 171 7.85 -15.08 8.24
CA PRO A 171 6.71 -15.61 7.50
C PRO A 171 5.41 -14.95 7.97
N ASP A 172 4.39 -15.00 7.12
CA ASP A 172 3.13 -14.24 7.28
C ASP A 172 2.46 -14.49 8.64
N ILE A 173 2.34 -15.77 9.03
CA ILE A 173 1.76 -16.16 10.32
C ILE A 173 2.51 -15.57 11.53
N LYS A 174 3.82 -15.39 11.42
CA LYS A 174 4.64 -14.81 12.50
C LYS A 174 4.36 -13.32 12.64
N ILE A 175 4.17 -12.61 11.52
CA ILE A 175 3.83 -11.18 11.52
C ILE A 175 2.42 -10.99 12.10
N PHE A 176 1.46 -11.81 11.68
CA PHE A 176 0.10 -11.81 12.20
C PHE A 176 0.02 -11.96 13.72
N ARG A 177 0.73 -12.98 14.24
CA ARG A 177 0.83 -13.25 15.67
C ARG A 177 1.53 -12.14 16.45
N HIS A 178 2.41 -11.37 15.81
CA HIS A 178 3.19 -10.32 16.48
C HIS A 178 2.37 -9.05 16.76
N ARG A 179 1.38 -8.73 15.92
CA ARG A 179 0.56 -7.52 16.08
C ARG A 179 -0.92 -7.75 15.84
N LEU A 180 -1.34 -7.96 14.58
CA LEU A 180 -2.75 -7.86 14.18
C LEU A 180 -3.68 -8.76 15.01
N LYS A 181 -3.23 -9.97 15.37
CA LYS A 181 -3.97 -10.90 16.24
C LYS A 181 -4.48 -10.23 17.53
N HIS A 182 -3.70 -9.33 18.12
CA HIS A 182 -4.05 -8.66 19.38
C HIS A 182 -5.04 -7.49 19.22
N PHE A 183 -5.26 -7.03 17.99
CA PHE A 183 -6.23 -5.96 17.68
C PHE A 183 -7.60 -6.49 17.28
N MET A 184 -7.65 -7.76 16.87
CA MET A 184 -8.88 -8.45 16.53
C MET A 184 -9.68 -8.78 17.78
N ARG A 185 -10.99 -8.80 17.63
CA ARG A 185 -11.89 -9.19 18.73
C ARG A 185 -11.89 -10.69 18.93
N GLU A 186 -12.28 -11.08 20.13
CA GLU A 186 -12.57 -12.47 20.39
C GLU A 186 -13.72 -12.95 19.50
N GLY A 187 -13.49 -14.04 18.78
CA GLY A 187 -14.43 -14.62 17.81
C GLY A 187 -14.44 -13.97 16.43
N GLU A 188 -13.73 -12.86 16.21
CA GLU A 188 -13.57 -12.24 14.89
C GLU A 188 -12.51 -12.99 14.07
N ARG A 189 -12.78 -13.21 12.78
CA ARG A 189 -11.85 -13.89 11.88
C ARG A 189 -11.46 -13.01 10.69
N ALA A 190 -10.27 -13.23 10.16
CA ALA A 190 -9.78 -12.59 8.94
C ALA A 190 -9.71 -13.60 7.79
N GLU A 191 -10.11 -13.19 6.59
CA GLU A 191 -9.90 -13.94 5.36
C GLU A 191 -8.43 -13.81 4.94
N ALA A 192 -7.71 -14.93 4.92
CA ALA A 192 -6.30 -14.95 4.58
C ALA A 192 -5.92 -16.19 3.77
N ASP A 193 -4.71 -16.17 3.22
CA ASP A 193 -4.16 -17.27 2.45
C ASP A 193 -3.69 -18.44 3.33
N LYS A 194 -3.33 -19.56 2.68
CA LYS A 194 -2.83 -20.76 3.37
C LYS A 194 -1.53 -20.53 4.16
N GLY A 195 -0.82 -19.43 3.90
CA GLY A 195 0.37 -19.02 4.67
C GLY A 195 0.07 -18.69 6.14
N TYR A 196 -1.21 -18.44 6.48
CA TYR A 196 -1.66 -18.12 7.83
C TYR A 196 -2.21 -19.35 8.60
N ARG A 197 -1.94 -20.56 8.13
CA ARG A 197 -2.33 -21.80 8.83
C ARG A 197 -1.74 -21.83 10.25
N GLY A 198 -2.53 -22.29 11.21
CA GLY A 198 -2.14 -22.40 12.62
C GLY A 198 -2.87 -21.45 13.59
N GLU A 199 -3.86 -20.70 13.12
CA GLU A 199 -4.71 -19.80 13.94
C GLU A 199 -6.21 -19.94 13.53
N PRO A 200 -6.84 -21.11 13.69
CA PRO A 200 -8.20 -21.35 13.17
C PRO A 200 -9.28 -20.44 13.77
N HIS A 201 -9.08 -19.99 15.01
CA HIS A 201 -10.00 -19.09 15.72
C HIS A 201 -9.92 -17.62 15.24
N HIS A 202 -8.88 -17.24 14.50
CA HIS A 202 -8.68 -15.86 14.03
C HIS A 202 -8.54 -15.76 12.51
N ILE A 203 -8.28 -16.88 11.82
CA ILE A 203 -8.09 -16.93 10.37
C ILE A 203 -9.09 -17.89 9.76
N SER A 204 -9.77 -17.43 8.72
CA SER A 204 -10.52 -18.28 7.81
C SER A 204 -9.71 -18.48 6.53
N ALA A 205 -9.26 -19.71 6.33
CA ALA A 205 -8.47 -20.11 5.17
C ALA A 205 -9.36 -20.37 3.94
N PRO A 206 -8.81 -20.45 2.72
CA PRO A 206 -9.61 -20.62 1.50
C PRO A 206 -10.44 -21.91 1.45
N ASP A 207 -10.01 -22.93 2.19
CA ASP A 207 -10.66 -24.24 2.27
C ASP A 207 -11.83 -24.25 3.28
N ASP A 208 -11.96 -23.20 4.10
CA ASP A 208 -13.01 -23.02 5.11
C ASP A 208 -14.27 -22.41 4.47
N CYS A 209 -14.93 -23.20 3.63
CA CYS A 209 -16.17 -22.84 2.97
C CYS A 209 -17.18 -23.98 3.02
N HIS A 210 -18.43 -23.66 3.36
CA HIS A 210 -19.51 -24.66 3.42
C HIS A 210 -20.21 -24.85 2.09
N ASN A 211 -20.15 -23.85 1.20
CA ASN A 211 -20.84 -23.89 -0.08
C ASN A 211 -20.08 -23.15 -1.19
N TYR A 212 -20.48 -23.42 -2.44
CA TYR A 212 -19.89 -22.81 -3.63
C TYR A 212 -20.01 -21.27 -3.66
N LYS A 213 -21.12 -20.72 -3.15
CA LYS A 213 -21.34 -19.26 -3.10
C LYS A 213 -20.31 -18.59 -2.19
N GLN A 214 -20.06 -19.14 -1.00
CA GLN A 214 -19.03 -18.66 -0.06
C GLN A 214 -17.64 -18.75 -0.68
N ARG A 215 -17.32 -19.86 -1.35
CA ARG A 215 -16.04 -20.00 -2.06
C ARG A 215 -15.82 -18.90 -3.11
N ASN A 216 -16.85 -18.56 -3.86
CA ASN A 216 -16.79 -17.50 -4.87
C ASN A 216 -16.60 -16.11 -4.23
N VAL A 217 -17.28 -15.81 -3.11
CA VAL A 217 -17.10 -14.54 -2.40
C VAL A 217 -15.68 -14.43 -1.83
N LYS A 218 -15.19 -15.47 -1.16
CA LYS A 218 -13.81 -15.54 -0.65
C LYS A 218 -12.77 -15.33 -1.75
N SER A 219 -12.99 -15.94 -2.92
CA SER A 219 -12.15 -15.71 -4.10
C SER A 219 -12.13 -14.24 -4.55
N LYS A 220 -13.29 -13.57 -4.60
CA LYS A 220 -13.38 -12.14 -4.93
C LYS A 220 -12.64 -11.26 -3.90
N ILE A 221 -12.76 -11.58 -2.61
CA ILE A 221 -12.08 -10.86 -1.53
C ILE A 221 -10.57 -10.95 -1.70
N ARG A 222 -10.02 -12.14 -1.93
CA ARG A 222 -8.59 -12.34 -2.17
C ARG A 222 -8.12 -11.63 -3.44
N ASN A 223 -8.85 -11.73 -4.55
CA ASN A 223 -8.51 -11.02 -5.79
C ASN A 223 -8.47 -9.49 -5.61
N ARG A 224 -9.35 -8.94 -4.76
CA ARG A 224 -9.30 -7.52 -4.40
C ARG A 224 -8.03 -7.21 -3.59
N HIS A 225 -7.70 -8.05 -2.61
CA HIS A 225 -6.47 -7.89 -1.84
C HIS A 225 -5.23 -7.94 -2.73
N GLU A 226 -5.13 -8.94 -3.60
CA GLU A 226 -4.05 -9.05 -4.58
C GLU A 226 -3.95 -7.78 -5.45
N THR A 227 -5.08 -7.18 -5.81
CA THR A 227 -5.10 -5.94 -6.59
C THR A 227 -4.50 -4.76 -5.82
N VAL A 228 -4.73 -4.67 -4.51
CA VAL A 228 -4.09 -3.66 -3.64
C VAL A 228 -2.59 -3.93 -3.48
N ASN A 229 -2.20 -5.20 -3.39
CA ASN A 229 -0.79 -5.61 -3.24
C ASN A 229 0.02 -5.53 -4.54
N LYS A 230 -0.64 -5.41 -5.71
CA LYS A 230 0.03 -5.19 -7.00
C LYS A 230 0.69 -3.81 -7.03
N ARG A 231 1.87 -3.76 -7.63
CA ARG A 231 2.70 -2.55 -7.81
C ARG A 231 2.67 -2.08 -9.26
#